data_AF-A0A2G6DEW4-F1
#
_entry.id   AF-A0A2G6DEW4-F1
#
_cell.length_a   1.000
_cell.length_b   1.000
_cell.length_c   1.000
_cell.angle_alpha   90.00
_cell.angle_beta   90.00
_cell.angle_gamma   90.00
#
_symmetry.space_group_name_H-M   'P 1'
#
loop_
_entity.id
_entity.type
_entity.pdbx_description
1 polymer ?
#
loop_
_entity_poly.entity_id
_entity_poly.type
_entity_poly.pdbx_seq_one_letter_code
_entity_poly.pdbx_strand_id
1 'polypeptide(L)' 'MKFILKTFLLLFIAFAFQGCIVGTAVSFPIKITGKVLNVVTPDVVGDTVSFTGEVVDAAIPF' A
#
# COMPACT_ATOMS: atom_id res chain seq x y z
N MET A 1 30.59 16.06 -12.00
CA MET A 1 30.10 15.36 -10.78
C MET A 1 28.64 15.68 -10.42
N LYS A 2 28.15 16.92 -10.57
CA LYS A 2 26.73 17.29 -10.27
C LYS A 2 25.67 16.54 -11.10
N PHE A 3 26.00 16.16 -12.34
CA PHE A 3 25.06 15.47 -13.24
C PHE A 3 24.84 13.99 -12.84
N ILE A 4 25.91 13.26 -12.52
CA ILE A 4 25.86 11.88 -12.02
C ILE A 4 25.00 11.77 -10.75
N LEU A 5 25.18 12.69 -9.79
CA LEU A 5 24.43 12.67 -8.54
C LEU A 5 22.93 12.90 -8.75
N LYS A 6 22.55 13.80 -9.66
CA LYS A 6 21.14 14.02 -10.03
C LYS A 6 20.51 12.80 -10.68
N THR A 7 21.26 12.10 -11.55
CA THR A 7 20.77 10.88 -12.20
C THR A 7 20.50 9.77 -11.18
N PHE A 8 21.43 9.54 -10.24
CA PHE A 8 21.22 8.55 -9.17
C PHE A 8 20.05 8.91 -8.25
N LEU A 9 19.89 10.20 -7.92
CA LEU A 9 18.79 10.67 -7.08
C LEU A 9 17.42 10.51 -7.76
N LEU A 10 17.32 10.80 -9.06
CA LEU A 10 16.10 10.56 -9.84
C LEU A 10 15.78 9.07 -9.96
N LEU A 11 16.79 8.21 -10.16
CA LEU A 11 16.62 6.77 -10.22
C LEU A 11 16.11 6.21 -8.88
N PHE A 12 16.71 6.65 -7.76
CA PHE A 12 16.29 6.26 -6.43
C PHE A 12 14.86 6.68 -6.11
N ILE A 13 14.47 7.90 -6.49
CA ILE A 13 13.09 8.38 -6.38
C ILE A 13 12.14 7.52 -7.22
N ALA A 14 12.48 7.26 -8.48
CA ALA A 14 11.64 6.45 -9.34
C ALA A 14 11.39 5.05 -8.76
N PHE A 15 12.44 4.38 -8.27
CA PHE A 15 12.31 3.07 -7.61
C PHE A 15 11.55 3.14 -6.27
N ALA A 16 11.78 4.17 -5.45
CA ALA A 16 11.10 4.31 -4.16
C ALA A 16 9.58 4.55 -4.30
N PHE A 17 9.15 5.21 -5.38
CA PHE A 17 7.73 5.48 -5.63
C PHE A 17 7.01 4.34 -6.35
N GLN A 18 7.72 3.38 -6.98
CA GLN A 18 7.05 2.29 -7.72
C GLN A 18 6.17 1.45 -6.80
N GLY A 19 6.67 0.86 -5.72
CA GLY A 19 5.81 0.04 -4.86
C GLY A 19 5.12 0.78 -3.72
N CYS A 20 5.41 2.05 -3.48
CA CYS A 20 4.52 2.89 -2.67
C CYS A 20 3.15 3.03 -3.35
N ILE A 21 3.15 3.17 -4.68
CA ILE A 21 1.93 3.22 -5.50
C ILE A 21 1.28 1.84 -5.61
N VAL A 22 2.07 0.78 -5.83
CA VAL A 22 1.54 -0.59 -5.99
C VAL A 22 0.96 -1.14 -4.68
N GLY A 23 1.67 -0.99 -3.55
CA GLY A 23 1.20 -1.43 -2.24
C GLY A 23 -0.14 -0.78 -1.88
N THR A 24 -0.23 0.55 -2.05
CA THR A 24 -1.46 1.30 -1.83
C THR A 24 -2.58 0.87 -2.78
N ALA A 25 -2.30 0.67 -4.07
CA ALA A 25 -3.32 0.30 -5.06
C ALA A 25 -3.93 -1.08 -4.78
N VAL A 26 -3.14 -2.02 -4.26
CA VAL A 26 -3.60 -3.38 -3.94
C VAL A 26 -4.25 -3.44 -2.55
N SER A 27 -3.75 -2.69 -1.57
CA SER A 27 -4.29 -2.68 -0.20
C SER A 27 -5.61 -1.91 -0.06
N PHE A 28 -5.80 -0.86 -0.86
CA PHE A 28 -6.96 0.02 -0.81
C PHE A 28 -8.33 -0.69 -0.99
N PRO A 29 -8.55 -1.53 -2.02
CA PRO A 29 -9.83 -2.23 -2.17
C PRO A 29 -10.13 -3.16 -1.00
N ILE A 30 -9.12 -3.85 -0.44
CA ILE A 30 -9.28 -4.76 0.70
C ILE A 30 -9.70 -3.98 1.96
N LYS A 31 -9.07 -2.83 2.22
CA LYS A 31 -9.45 -1.93 3.33
C LYS A 31 -10.87 -1.39 3.17
N ILE A 32 -11.30 -1.07 1.95
CA ILE A 32 -12.69 -0.66 1.67
C ILE A 32 -13.66 -1.80 1.92
N THR A 33 -13.36 -3.00 1.42
CA THR A 33 -14.20 -4.19 1.63
C THR A 33 -14.38 -4.49 3.11
N GLY A 34 -13.31 -4.40 3.91
CA GLY A 34 -13.42 -4.59 5.37
C GLY A 34 -14.34 -3.56 6.04
N LYS A 35 -14.23 -2.28 5.67
CA LYS A 35 -15.14 -1.24 6.17
C LYS A 35 -16.59 -1.44 5.73
N VAL A 36 -16.82 -1.89 4.50
CA VAL A 36 -18.18 -2.21 4.01
C VAL A 36 -18.72 -3.45 4.73
N LEU A 37 -17.89 -4.43 5.04
CA LEU A 37 -18.30 -5.62 5.77
C LEU A 37 -18.85 -5.27 7.16
N ASN A 38 -18.25 -4.31 7.87
CA ASN A 38 -18.77 -3.86 9.17
C ASN A 38 -20.18 -3.24 9.10
N VAL A 39 -20.68 -2.88 7.90
CA VAL A 39 -22.06 -2.42 7.72
C VAL A 39 -23.06 -3.58 7.78
N VAL A 40 -22.65 -4.78 7.39
CA VAL A 40 -23.54 -5.94 7.19
C VAL A 40 -23.15 -7.18 8.01
N THR A 41 -21.98 -7.17 8.64
CA THR A 41 -21.43 -8.24 9.48
C THR A 41 -20.87 -7.67 10.78
N PRO A 42 -20.69 -8.49 11.83
CA PRO A 42 -20.07 -8.05 13.08
C PRO A 42 -18.67 -7.45 12.85
N ASP A 43 -18.32 -6.43 13.64
CA ASP A 43 -17.10 -5.63 13.48
C ASP A 43 -15.82 -6.46 13.37
N VAL A 44 -15.73 -7.58 14.11
CA VAL A 44 -14.59 -8.52 14.06
C VAL A 44 -14.29 -9.00 12.64
N VAL A 45 -15.31 -9.21 11.80
CA VAL A 45 -15.14 -9.77 10.45
C VAL A 45 -14.57 -8.72 9.50
N GLY A 46 -15.14 -7.51 9.47
CA GLY A 46 -14.61 -6.46 8.60
C GLY A 46 -13.30 -5.84 9.11
N ASP A 47 -13.04 -5.87 10.42
CA ASP A 47 -11.74 -5.48 10.98
C ASP A 47 -10.64 -6.48 10.59
N THR A 48 -10.93 -7.78 10.57
CA THR A 48 -9.98 -8.81 10.11
C THR A 48 -9.64 -8.64 8.62
N VAL A 49 -10.64 -8.30 7.81
CA VAL A 49 -10.42 -8.02 6.37
C VAL A 49 -9.65 -6.72 6.18
N SER A 50 -9.96 -5.67 6.94
CA SER A 50 -9.22 -4.40 6.90
C SER A 50 -7.75 -4.59 7.30
N PHE A 51 -7.50 -5.40 8.34
CA PHE A 51 -6.16 -5.77 8.79
C PHE A 51 -5.39 -6.55 7.72
N THR A 52 -6.08 -7.41 6.95
CA THR A 52 -5.45 -8.07 5.78
C THR A 52 -4.96 -7.04 4.77
N GLY A 53 -5.74 -5.98 4.54
CA GLY A 53 -5.32 -4.86 3.69
C GLY A 53 -4.07 -4.15 4.23
N GLU A 54 -3.95 -3.96 5.54
CA GLU A 54 -2.75 -3.38 6.17
C GLU A 54 -1.53 -4.30 6.06
N VAL A 55 -1.71 -5.61 6.22
CA VAL A 55 -0.64 -6.60 6.04
C VAL A 55 -0.16 -6.62 4.59
N VAL A 56 -1.06 -6.54 3.61
CA VAL A 56 -0.70 -6.46 2.19
C VAL A 56 0.08 -5.18 1.88
N ASP A 57 -0.31 -4.06 2.48
CA ASP A 57 0.40 -2.78 2.38
C ASP A 57 1.82 -2.87 2.95
N ALA A 58 1.97 -3.54 4.10
CA ALA A 58 3.26 -3.75 4.76
C ALA A 58 4.13 -4.82 4.07
N ALA A 59 3.52 -5.81 3.42
CA ALA A 59 4.18 -6.92 2.74
C ALA A 59 4.66 -6.57 1.33
N ILE A 60 4.23 -5.44 0.76
CA ILE A 60 4.73 -4.91 -0.51
C ILE A 60 5.61 -3.69 -0.20
N PRO A 61 6.87 -3.90 0.24
CA PRO A 61 7.82 -2.82 0.43
C PRO A 61 8.40 -2.44 -0.93
N PHE A 62 7.82 -1.41 -1.55
CA PHE A 62 8.36 -0.73 -2.74
C PHE A 62 8.49 -1.57 -4.02
#